data_AF-A0A536PKN7-F1
#
_entry.id   AF-A0A536PKN7-F1
#
_cell.length_a   1.000
_cell.length_b   1.000
_cell.length_c   1.000
_cell.angle_alpha   90.00
_cell.angle_beta   90.00
_cell.angle_gamma   90.00
#
_symmetry.space_group_name_H-M   'P 1'
#
loop_
_entity.id
_entity.type
_entity.pdbx_description
1 polymer ?
#
loop_
_entity_poly.entity_id
_entity_poly.type
_entity_poly.pdbx_seq_one_letter_code
_entity_poly.pdbx_strand_id
1 'polypeptide(L)'
;MTGGGTFSTHPDSVTASGTFTHTNASGALMASGTWIATDLIEFQPYGCGVLVYTDPDTTLPPNFCGGALKLRVHLTATAPASIAGLQADGILTIFCIIGPNPPNNHDDPTGEGISLVVQGIINFNKIVSGMNVYIKTS
;
A
#
# COMPACT_ATOMS: atom_id res chain seq x y z
N MET A 1 0.36 -7.93 3.26
CA MET A 1 1.07 -7.79 1.97
C MET A 1 2.41 -7.15 2.24
N THR A 2 3.40 -7.39 1.41
CA THR A 2 4.69 -6.66 1.43
C THR A 2 5.01 -6.22 0.01
N GLY A 3 5.92 -5.27 -0.15
CA GLY A 3 6.42 -4.85 -1.44
C GLY A 3 7.22 -3.57 -1.37
N GLY A 4 7.73 -3.15 -2.51
CA GLY A 4 8.52 -1.94 -2.65
C GLY A 4 8.65 -1.57 -4.12
N GLY A 5 9.11 -0.34 -4.35
CA GLY A 5 9.25 0.17 -5.71
C GLY A 5 9.47 1.67 -5.76
N THR A 6 9.41 2.20 -6.97
CA THR A 6 9.50 3.61 -7.28
C THR A 6 8.28 4.03 -8.08
N PHE A 7 7.89 5.30 -7.94
CA PHE A 7 6.89 5.92 -8.79
C PHE A 7 7.28 7.38 -9.01
N SER A 8 6.74 7.97 -10.07
CA SER A 8 6.83 9.41 -10.38
C SER A 8 5.47 9.86 -10.85
N THR A 9 5.03 11.05 -10.46
CA THR A 9 3.79 11.67 -10.96
C THR A 9 4.03 12.56 -12.17
N HIS A 10 5.29 12.88 -12.51
CA HIS A 10 5.65 13.75 -13.63
C HIS A 10 7.02 13.36 -14.23
N PRO A 11 7.07 12.58 -15.33
CA PRO A 11 5.94 11.90 -15.95
C PRO A 11 5.39 10.80 -15.05
N ASP A 12 4.11 10.45 -15.24
CA ASP A 12 3.49 9.33 -14.54
C ASP A 12 4.20 8.03 -14.87
N SER A 13 4.72 7.34 -13.85
CA SER A 13 5.35 6.03 -13.97
C SER A 13 5.36 5.30 -12.64
N VAL A 14 5.36 3.97 -12.69
CA VAL A 14 5.54 3.12 -11.51
C VAL A 14 6.32 1.87 -11.86
N THR A 15 7.25 1.49 -10.99
CA THR A 15 7.89 0.18 -10.96
C THR A 15 7.83 -0.33 -9.52
N ALA A 16 6.81 -1.13 -9.22
CA ALA A 16 6.61 -1.68 -7.88
C ALA A 16 6.11 -3.11 -7.95
N SER A 17 6.49 -3.91 -6.96
CA SER A 17 6.04 -5.29 -6.83
C SER A 17 6.13 -5.76 -5.39
N GLY A 18 5.55 -6.92 -5.12
CA GLY A 18 5.60 -7.52 -3.80
C GLY A 18 4.88 -8.84 -3.70
N THR A 19 4.52 -9.21 -2.47
CA THR A 19 3.79 -10.44 -2.17
C THR A 19 2.52 -10.18 -1.39
N PHE A 20 1.57 -11.10 -1.51
CA PHE A 20 0.34 -11.10 -0.74
C PHE A 20 0.10 -12.45 -0.08
N THR A 21 -0.60 -12.40 1.04
CA THR A 21 -1.16 -13.55 1.75
C THR A 21 -2.58 -13.17 2.14
N HIS A 22 -3.52 -14.04 1.82
CA HIS A 22 -4.92 -13.97 2.15
C HIS A 22 -5.30 -15.21 2.96
N THR A 23 -5.76 -14.98 4.18
CA THR A 23 -6.32 -16.00 5.07
C THR A 23 -7.79 -15.72 5.33
N ASN A 24 -8.56 -16.75 5.61
CA ASN A 24 -9.93 -16.60 6.09
C ASN A 24 -9.96 -16.27 7.61
N ALA A 25 -11.16 -16.10 8.17
CA ALA A 25 -11.33 -15.76 9.58
C ALA A 25 -10.81 -16.83 10.57
N SER A 26 -10.66 -18.09 10.15
CA SER A 26 -10.07 -19.16 10.96
C SER A 26 -8.54 -19.22 10.83
N GLY A 27 -7.93 -18.30 10.09
CA GLY A 27 -6.48 -18.28 9.82
C GLY A 27 -6.02 -19.26 8.74
N ALA A 28 -6.94 -19.95 8.06
CA ALA A 28 -6.56 -20.87 6.98
C ALA A 28 -6.13 -20.07 5.74
N LEU A 29 -5.02 -20.49 5.12
CA LEU A 29 -4.50 -19.89 3.89
C LEU A 29 -5.49 -20.12 2.74
N MET A 30 -6.01 -19.03 2.20
CA MET A 30 -6.90 -19.03 1.04
C MET A 30 -6.11 -18.79 -0.24
N ALA A 31 -5.16 -17.85 -0.21
CA ALA A 31 -4.27 -17.57 -1.33
C ALA A 31 -2.99 -16.89 -0.85
N SER A 32 -1.85 -17.17 -1.47
CA SER A 32 -0.67 -16.31 -1.41
C SER A 32 0.00 -16.26 -2.77
N GLY A 33 0.80 -15.22 -3.00
CA GLY A 33 1.37 -14.99 -4.32
C GLY A 33 2.12 -13.68 -4.44
N THR A 34 2.31 -13.24 -5.67
CA THR A 34 2.97 -11.98 -6.01
C THR A 34 1.98 -10.98 -6.58
N TRP A 35 2.35 -9.71 -6.50
CA TRP A 35 1.68 -8.65 -7.25
C TRP A 35 2.73 -7.76 -7.93
N ILE A 36 2.37 -7.19 -9.08
CA ILE A 36 3.19 -6.23 -9.82
C ILE A 36 2.30 -5.04 -10.17
N ALA A 37 2.80 -3.83 -9.96
CA ALA A 37 2.12 -2.61 -10.37
C ALA A 37 2.15 -2.50 -11.90
N THR A 38 0.98 -2.25 -12.48
CA THR A 38 0.80 -2.07 -13.92
C THR A 38 0.50 -0.63 -14.27
N ASP A 39 0.02 0.18 -13.33
CA ASP A 39 -0.31 1.59 -13.55
C ASP A 39 -0.27 2.41 -12.25
N LEU A 40 0.10 3.69 -12.36
CA LEU A 40 -0.04 4.68 -11.29
C LEU A 40 -1.37 5.38 -11.48
N ILE A 41 -2.32 5.17 -10.57
CA ILE A 41 -3.65 5.76 -10.68
C ILE A 41 -3.67 7.17 -10.09
N GLU A 42 -3.13 7.32 -8.88
CA GLU A 42 -3.18 8.57 -8.12
C GLU A 42 -2.12 8.58 -7.02
N PHE A 43 -1.56 9.75 -6.74
CA PHE A 43 -0.82 10.00 -5.51
C PHE A 43 -1.29 11.30 -4.86
N GLN A 44 -1.85 11.19 -3.65
CA GLN A 44 -2.23 12.34 -2.82
C GLN A 44 -1.19 12.55 -1.72
N PRO A 45 -0.34 13.60 -1.79
CA PRO A 45 0.71 13.83 -0.80
C PRO A 45 0.15 14.39 0.51
N TYR A 46 0.70 13.97 1.65
CA TYR A 46 0.42 14.54 2.97
C TYR A 46 1.53 15.50 3.44
N GLY A 47 2.69 15.45 2.77
CA GLY A 47 3.89 16.21 3.08
C GLY A 47 5.01 15.33 3.65
N CYS A 48 6.05 15.95 4.23
CA CYS A 48 7.27 15.25 4.62
C CYS A 48 7.82 15.72 5.97
N GLY A 49 8.70 14.93 6.57
CA GLY A 49 9.59 15.36 7.67
C GLY A 49 8.97 15.41 9.06
N VAL A 50 7.71 14.99 9.23
CA VAL A 50 7.03 15.01 10.53
C VAL A 50 6.05 13.85 10.64
N LEU A 51 5.89 13.35 11.86
CA LEU A 51 4.93 12.32 12.24
C LEU A 51 4.01 12.96 13.30
N VAL A 52 2.75 13.25 12.93
CA VAL A 52 1.83 14.12 13.70
C VAL A 52 0.82 13.36 14.59
N TYR A 53 0.97 12.05 14.71
CA TYR A 53 0.12 11.20 15.58
C TYR A 53 0.83 10.77 16.87
N THR A 54 2.01 11.32 17.15
CA THR A 54 2.72 11.19 18.42
C THR A 54 2.53 12.45 19.25
N ASP A 55 2.47 12.36 20.57
CA ASP A 55 2.48 13.51 21.47
C ASP A 55 3.77 13.49 22.33
N PRO A 56 4.75 14.39 22.08
CA PRO A 56 4.78 15.41 21.02
C PRO A 56 5.03 14.82 19.62
N ASP A 57 4.80 15.63 18.58
CA ASP A 57 5.14 15.29 17.18
C ASP A 57 6.60 14.82 17.06
N THR A 58 6.85 13.86 16.16
CA THR A 58 8.19 13.35 15.90
C THR A 58 8.75 13.94 14.61
N THR A 59 9.90 14.62 14.69
CA THR A 59 10.65 15.09 13.51
C THR A 59 11.32 13.90 12.79
N LEU A 60 11.17 13.84 11.48
CA LEU A 60 11.76 12.83 10.60
C LEU A 60 12.75 13.45 9.60
N PRO A 61 13.57 12.64 8.90
CA PRO A 61 14.32 13.13 7.75
C PRO A 61 13.39 13.87 6.76
N PRO A 62 13.80 15.04 6.22
CA PRO A 62 12.91 15.90 5.43
C PRO A 62 12.46 15.30 4.10
N ASN A 63 13.12 14.23 3.64
CA ASN A 63 12.77 13.48 2.44
C ASN A 63 11.85 12.29 2.71
N PHE A 64 11.49 12.02 3.97
CA PHE A 64 10.50 11.01 4.32
C PHE A 64 9.13 11.65 4.20
N CYS A 65 8.34 11.17 3.26
CA CYS A 65 7.05 11.74 2.89
C CYS A 65 5.95 10.70 3.06
N GLY A 66 4.74 11.20 3.29
CA GLY A 66 3.53 10.40 3.34
C GLY A 66 2.51 10.83 2.30
N GLY A 67 1.43 10.07 2.27
CA GLY A 67 0.39 10.20 1.26
C GLY A 67 -0.41 8.91 1.07
N ALA A 68 -1.42 9.01 0.20
CA ALA A 68 -2.15 7.88 -0.34
C ALA A 68 -1.68 7.60 -1.77
N LEU A 69 -1.07 6.44 -2.00
CA LEU A 69 -0.66 5.96 -3.31
C LEU A 69 -1.65 4.90 -3.80
N LYS A 70 -2.28 5.12 -4.96
CA LYS A 70 -3.18 4.17 -5.61
C LYS A 70 -2.54 3.62 -6.86
N LEU A 71 -2.45 2.30 -6.94
CA LEU A 71 -1.84 1.56 -8.05
C LEU A 71 -2.84 0.57 -8.63
N ARG A 72 -2.81 0.40 -9.95
CA ARG A 72 -3.33 -0.83 -10.55
C ARG A 72 -2.27 -1.91 -10.38
N VAL A 73 -2.68 -3.09 -9.96
CA VAL A 73 -1.79 -4.23 -9.78
C VAL A 73 -2.35 -5.47 -10.45
N HIS A 74 -1.44 -6.29 -10.96
CA HIS A 74 -1.72 -7.65 -11.41
C HIS A 74 -1.21 -8.63 -10.37
N LEU A 75 -2.08 -9.53 -9.89
CA LEU A 75 -1.80 -10.52 -8.87
C LEU A 75 -1.67 -11.91 -9.50
N THR A 76 -0.70 -12.70 -9.04
CA THR A 76 -0.52 -14.10 -9.43
C THR A 76 -0.44 -14.96 -8.18
N ALA A 77 -1.39 -15.86 -7.99
CA ALA A 77 -1.39 -16.82 -6.89
C ALA A 77 -0.35 -17.93 -7.13
N THR A 78 0.38 -18.28 -6.07
CA THR A 78 1.37 -19.37 -6.06
C THR A 78 1.00 -20.47 -5.07
N ALA A 79 0.15 -20.18 -4.08
CA ALA A 79 -0.39 -21.17 -3.15
C ALA A 79 -1.83 -20.83 -2.72
N PRO A 80 -2.62 -21.82 -2.27
CA PRO A 80 -2.34 -23.26 -2.32
C PRO A 80 -2.25 -23.78 -3.77
N ALA A 81 -1.67 -24.97 -3.95
CA ALA A 81 -1.41 -25.56 -5.27
C ALA A 81 -2.67 -25.69 -6.15
N SER A 82 -3.85 -25.82 -5.52
CA SER A 82 -5.15 -25.88 -6.20
C SER A 82 -5.52 -24.60 -6.97
N ILE A 83 -4.91 -23.46 -6.64
CA ILE A 83 -5.13 -22.17 -7.30
C ILE A 83 -3.85 -21.57 -7.86
N ALA A 84 -2.74 -22.31 -7.86
CA ALA A 84 -1.47 -21.80 -8.37
C ALA A 84 -1.59 -21.44 -9.86
N GLY A 85 -1.11 -20.26 -10.23
CA GLY A 85 -1.25 -19.69 -11.57
C GLY A 85 -2.53 -18.88 -11.79
N LEU A 86 -3.47 -18.85 -10.83
CA LEU A 86 -4.61 -17.96 -10.89
C LEU A 86 -4.14 -16.50 -10.92
N GLN A 87 -4.68 -15.72 -11.85
CA GLN A 87 -4.38 -14.32 -12.03
C GLN A 87 -5.60 -13.45 -11.77
N ALA A 88 -5.40 -12.26 -11.22
CA ALA A 88 -6.46 -11.28 -11.02
C ALA A 88 -5.89 -9.85 -11.05
N ASP A 89 -6.71 -8.89 -11.46
CA ASP A 89 -6.36 -7.47 -11.37
C ASP A 89 -7.00 -6.82 -10.15
N GLY A 90 -6.28 -5.86 -9.56
CA GLY A 90 -6.75 -5.14 -8.40
C GLY A 90 -6.27 -3.70 -8.33
N ILE A 91 -6.85 -2.95 -7.41
CA ILE A 91 -6.43 -1.60 -7.02
C ILE A 91 -5.81 -1.68 -5.64
N LEU A 92 -4.51 -1.40 -5.56
CA LEU A 92 -3.74 -1.36 -4.33
C LEU A 92 -3.66 0.09 -3.84
N THR A 93 -4.13 0.37 -2.64
CA THR A 93 -3.97 1.68 -1.98
C THR A 93 -3.02 1.54 -0.80
N ILE A 94 -1.97 2.35 -0.76
CA ILE A 94 -0.97 2.38 0.30
C ILE A 94 -1.06 3.73 1.00
N PHE A 95 -1.34 3.70 2.30
CA PHE A 95 -1.38 4.87 3.17
C PHE A 95 -0.10 4.95 4.00
N CYS A 96 0.55 6.11 3.93
CA CYS A 96 1.71 6.45 4.75
C CYS A 96 1.39 7.75 5.51
N ILE A 97 1.26 7.67 6.84
CA ILE A 97 0.94 8.83 7.69
C ILE A 97 2.24 9.55 8.06
N ILE A 98 2.85 10.19 7.06
CA ILE A 98 3.98 11.10 7.25
C ILE A 98 3.62 12.44 6.61
N GLY A 99 3.98 13.52 7.27
CA GLY A 99 3.69 14.88 6.84
C GLY A 99 2.62 15.56 7.71
N PRO A 100 2.47 16.88 7.57
CA PRO A 100 1.59 17.69 8.40
C PRO A 100 0.12 17.67 7.97
N ASN A 101 -0.21 17.11 6.81
CA ASN A 101 -1.57 17.13 6.27
C ASN A 101 -2.18 15.73 5.99
N PRO A 102 -2.10 14.74 6.89
CA PRO A 102 -2.93 13.55 6.77
C PRO A 102 -4.42 13.94 6.89
N PRO A 103 -5.33 13.23 6.18
CA PRO A 103 -6.76 13.40 6.41
C PRO A 103 -7.15 12.89 7.81
N ASN A 104 -8.11 13.53 8.49
CA ASN A 104 -8.49 13.23 9.88
C ASN A 104 -8.72 11.75 10.21
N ASN A 105 -9.21 10.94 9.26
CA ASN A 105 -9.43 9.51 9.44
C ASN A 105 -8.13 8.66 9.35
N HIS A 106 -6.99 9.32 9.14
CA HIS A 106 -5.63 8.78 9.10
C HIS A 106 -4.69 9.51 10.08
N ASP A 107 -5.21 10.25 11.06
CA ASP A 107 -4.40 10.94 12.08
C ASP A 107 -4.06 10.03 13.29
N ASP A 108 -4.34 8.74 13.18
CA ASP A 108 -4.09 7.69 14.17
C ASP A 108 -3.26 6.58 13.49
N PRO A 109 -2.30 5.92 14.18
CA PRO A 109 -1.55 4.78 13.64
C PRO A 109 -2.41 3.67 13.00
N THR A 110 -3.71 3.56 13.29
CA THR A 110 -4.62 2.62 12.61
C THR A 110 -4.92 2.98 11.14
N GLY A 111 -4.67 4.22 10.72
CA GLY A 111 -4.85 4.69 9.35
C GLY A 111 -3.64 4.39 8.43
N GLU A 112 -2.52 3.95 8.98
CA GLU A 112 -1.35 3.49 8.22
C GLU A 112 -1.59 2.06 7.73
N GLY A 113 -1.26 1.79 6.47
CA GLY A 113 -1.31 0.43 5.95
C GLY A 113 -1.72 0.35 4.50
N ILE A 114 -2.26 -0.81 4.14
CA ILE A 114 -2.55 -1.17 2.74
C ILE A 114 -3.97 -1.70 2.61
N SER A 115 -4.69 -1.26 1.57
CA SER A 115 -5.96 -1.84 1.13
C SER A 115 -5.85 -2.34 -0.32
N LEU A 116 -6.50 -3.46 -0.62
CA LEU A 116 -6.53 -4.04 -1.97
C LEU A 116 -7.96 -4.37 -2.37
N VAL A 117 -8.41 -3.85 -3.50
CA VAL A 117 -9.69 -4.21 -4.10
C VAL A 117 -9.42 -5.07 -5.32
N VAL A 118 -9.78 -6.36 -5.28
CA VAL A 118 -9.64 -7.26 -6.43
C VAL A 118 -10.95 -7.28 -7.19
N GLN A 119 -10.93 -6.90 -8.47
CA GLN A 119 -12.15 -6.75 -9.25
C GLN A 119 -12.83 -8.12 -9.44
N GLY A 120 -14.13 -8.20 -9.11
CA GLY A 120 -14.96 -9.38 -9.39
C GLY A 120 -14.75 -10.60 -8.48
N ILE A 121 -13.90 -10.54 -7.45
CA ILE A 121 -13.61 -11.69 -6.57
C ILE A 121 -13.85 -11.34 -5.10
N ILE A 122 -12.98 -10.52 -4.48
CA ILE A 122 -13.01 -10.19 -3.05
C ILE A 122 -12.54 -8.73 -2.85
N ASN A 123 -13.21 -8.01 -1.95
CA ASN A 123 -12.79 -6.68 -1.50
C ASN A 123 -11.99 -6.80 -0.19
N PHE A 124 -10.70 -6.44 -0.20
CA PHE A 124 -9.88 -6.30 1.02
C PHE A 124 -9.87 -4.84 1.47
N ASN A 125 -10.95 -4.41 2.12
CA ASN A 125 -11.14 -3.05 2.63
C ASN A 125 -10.55 -2.83 4.04
N LYS A 126 -9.95 -3.85 4.66
CA LYS A 126 -9.28 -3.70 5.95
C LYS A 126 -7.85 -3.21 5.71
N ILE A 127 -7.55 -2.00 6.20
CA ILE A 127 -6.18 -1.50 6.35
C ILE A 127 -5.47 -2.41 7.36
N VAL A 128 -4.38 -3.05 6.93
CA VAL A 128 -3.50 -3.82 7.80
C VAL A 128 -2.25 -2.99 8.12
N SER A 129 -1.89 -2.94 9.41
CA SER A 129 -0.77 -2.11 9.88
C SER A 129 0.59 -2.63 9.42
N GLY A 130 1.53 -1.70 9.27
CA GLY A 130 2.92 -1.91 8.86
C GLY A 130 3.54 -0.56 8.48
N MET A 131 4.86 -0.39 8.68
CA MET A 131 5.52 0.89 8.38
C MET A 131 5.67 1.08 6.87
N ASN A 132 4.98 2.09 6.32
CA ASN A 132 5.19 2.57 4.95
C ASN A 132 5.98 3.87 5.01
N VAL A 133 6.93 4.06 4.10
CA VAL A 133 7.65 5.34 3.97
C VAL A 133 7.92 5.61 2.49
N TYR A 134 7.58 6.81 2.02
CA TYR A 134 8.01 7.27 0.71
C TYR A 134 9.27 8.11 0.86
N ILE A 135 10.30 7.79 0.08
CA ILE A 135 11.55 8.55 0.06
C ILE A 135 11.53 9.41 -1.20
N LYS A 136 11.43 10.73 -1.03
CA LYS A 136 11.54 11.67 -2.15
C LYS A 136 13.00 11.74 -2.63
N THR A 137 13.22 11.50 -3.92
CA THR A 137 14.56 11.46 -4.54
C THR A 137 14.88 12.65 -5.45
N SER A 138 13.88 13.49 -5.78
CA SER A 138 14.01 14.77 -6.51
C SER A 138 12.76 15.63 -6.32
#